data_AF-A0A8J5JZP0-F1
#
_entry.id   AF-A0A8J5JZP0-F1
#
_cell.length_a   1.000
_cell.length_b   1.000
_cell.length_c   1.000
_cell.angle_alpha   90.00
_cell.angle_beta   90.00
_cell.angle_gamma   90.00
#
_symmetry.space_group_name_H-M   'P 1'
#
loop_
_entity.id
_entity.type
_entity.pdbx_description
1 polymer ?
#
loop_
_entity_poly.entity_id
_entity_poly.type
_entity_poly.pdbx_seq_one_letter_code
_entity_poly.pdbx_strand_id
1 'polypeptide(L)'
;MSILSTATSGSEIRDKVWRPDLTAEYDIKPQGAQSHGDFLRIQRDGHVTWSQRIHYTFPCLMDLSSYPLGAHTCFLRLNSLGYESSELDPNWYGDAAVDYSEVIMSHGYELCEVKTEKKTANFFHTTSARVMLCMMSLMTAAVIHESTYNKAIEVFTGTCLTFIFVATVETVMMDVLSHFHAKGRHSASPHTSFALEVRGYKPDLTEERGGSQISMAALWLDRCFRVLYPAGFIAFNAVYWVMYKSS
;
A
#
# COMPACT_ATOMS: atom_id res chain seq x y z
N MET A 1 61.88 -34.23 12.26
CA MET A 1 61.06 -33.32 11.43
C MET A 1 60.30 -32.43 12.40
N SER A 2 60.76 -31.20 12.53
CA SER A 2 60.30 -30.20 13.50
C SER A 2 58.84 -29.83 13.22
N ILE A 3 57.96 -30.10 14.19
CA ILE A 3 56.60 -29.57 14.20
C ILE A 3 56.74 -28.08 14.47
N LEU A 4 56.67 -27.25 13.42
CA LEU A 4 56.56 -25.81 13.58
C LEU A 4 55.22 -25.50 14.25
N SER A 5 55.29 -25.10 15.51
CA SER A 5 54.23 -24.42 16.23
C SER A 5 54.10 -22.98 15.73
N THR A 6 53.61 -22.79 14.51
CA THR A 6 53.11 -21.48 14.09
C THR A 6 51.70 -21.34 14.63
N ALA A 7 51.54 -20.59 15.73
CA ALA A 7 50.23 -20.13 16.18
C ALA A 7 49.59 -19.37 15.01
N THR A 8 48.71 -20.04 14.28
CA THR A 8 48.03 -19.46 13.13
C THR A 8 46.94 -18.56 13.70
N SER A 9 46.98 -17.26 13.39
CA SER A 9 45.92 -16.34 13.80
C SER A 9 44.58 -16.88 13.32
N GLY A 10 43.54 -16.82 14.16
CA GLY A 10 42.20 -17.31 13.81
C GLY A 10 41.64 -16.71 12.50
N SER A 11 42.10 -15.52 12.12
CA SER A 11 41.79 -14.88 10.83
C SER A 11 42.39 -15.60 9.62
N GLU A 12 43.58 -16.19 9.74
CA GLU A 12 44.27 -16.85 8.61
C GLU A 12 43.73 -18.25 8.31
N ILE A 13 43.22 -18.95 9.33
CA ILE A 13 42.55 -20.25 9.15
C ILE A 13 41.21 -20.03 8.45
N ARG A 14 40.52 -18.93 8.79
CA ARG A 14 39.20 -18.60 8.29
C ARG A 14 39.12 -18.55 6.77
N ASP A 15 40.13 -18.00 6.12
CA ASP A 15 40.17 -17.84 4.65
C ASP A 15 40.56 -19.14 3.92
N LYS A 16 41.00 -20.17 4.65
CA LYS A 16 41.39 -21.48 4.11
C LYS A 16 40.31 -22.54 4.25
N VAL A 17 39.26 -22.28 5.04
CA VAL A 17 38.13 -23.19 5.22
C VAL A 17 37.11 -22.93 4.11
N TRP A 18 36.71 -23.99 3.41
CA TRP A 18 35.66 -23.90 2.40
C TRP A 18 34.33 -23.45 3.02
N ARG A 19 33.63 -22.54 2.35
CA ARG A 19 32.29 -22.07 2.71
C ARG A 19 31.39 -22.03 1.47
N PRO A 20 30.09 -22.36 1.59
CA PRO A 20 29.16 -22.25 0.48
C PRO A 20 28.92 -20.78 0.09
N ASP A 21 28.67 -20.54 -1.19
CA ASP A 21 28.46 -19.21 -1.79
C ASP A 21 26.98 -18.81 -1.77
N LEU A 22 26.40 -18.68 -0.57
CA LEU A 22 25.02 -18.19 -0.45
C LEU A 22 24.94 -16.69 -0.75
N THR A 23 24.18 -16.33 -1.78
CA THR A 23 23.97 -14.95 -2.22
C THR A 23 22.48 -14.63 -2.28
N ALA A 24 22.12 -13.37 -2.04
CA ALA A 24 20.73 -12.93 -2.19
C ALA A 24 20.43 -12.64 -3.68
N GLU A 25 19.35 -13.23 -4.21
CA GLU A 25 19.01 -13.19 -5.65
C GLU A 25 18.86 -11.75 -6.20
N TYR A 26 18.41 -10.80 -5.37
CA TYR A 26 18.12 -9.41 -5.76
C TYR A 26 18.73 -8.38 -4.81
N ASP A 27 20.00 -8.53 -4.42
CA ASP A 27 20.68 -7.52 -3.62
C ASP A 27 21.02 -6.26 -4.44
N ILE A 28 20.36 -5.14 -4.15
CA ILE A 28 20.49 -3.86 -4.85
C ILE A 28 21.81 -3.18 -4.51
N LYS A 29 22.29 -3.41 -3.28
CA LYS A 29 23.54 -2.86 -2.78
C LYS A 29 24.32 -3.99 -2.13
N PRO A 30 25.01 -4.82 -2.92
CA PRO A 30 25.97 -5.76 -2.37
C PRO A 30 27.09 -4.92 -1.75
N GLN A 31 26.95 -4.60 -0.47
CA GLN A 31 28.08 -4.15 0.32
C GLN A 31 29.02 -5.34 0.28
N GLY A 32 30.10 -5.23 -0.50
CA GLY A 32 31.10 -6.29 -0.59
C GLY A 32 31.45 -6.69 0.83
N ALA A 33 31.06 -7.92 1.20
CA ALA A 33 30.91 -8.38 2.57
C ALA A 33 31.99 -7.80 3.49
N GLN A 34 31.71 -6.65 4.09
CA GLN A 34 32.63 -6.03 5.04
C GLN A 34 32.33 -6.72 6.36
N SER A 35 32.88 -7.93 6.45
CA SER A 35 32.81 -8.88 7.55
C SER A 35 33.50 -8.35 8.81
N HIS A 36 32.97 -7.26 9.37
CA HIS A 36 33.27 -6.88 10.74
C HIS A 36 32.38 -7.70 11.67
N GLY A 37 32.81 -8.94 11.96
CA GLY A 37 32.12 -9.83 12.91
C GLY A 37 32.00 -11.29 12.52
N ASP A 38 32.82 -11.80 11.59
CA ASP A 38 32.75 -13.23 11.20
C ASP A 38 33.33 -14.15 12.27
N PHE A 39 32.51 -15.06 12.77
CA PHE A 39 32.85 -16.07 13.76
C PHE A 39 32.85 -17.46 13.10
N LEU A 40 33.98 -18.15 13.20
CA LEU A 40 34.18 -19.54 12.76
C LEU A 40 34.42 -20.42 13.98
N ARG A 41 33.63 -21.49 14.12
CA ARG A 41 33.83 -22.54 15.11
C ARG A 41 33.86 -23.91 14.45
N ILE A 42 34.94 -24.65 14.67
CA ILE A 42 35.11 -26.03 14.21
C ILE A 42 34.97 -26.95 15.43
N GLN A 43 33.99 -27.83 15.39
CA GLN A 43 33.76 -28.84 16.42
C GLN A 43 34.62 -30.09 16.16
N ARG A 44 34.82 -30.93 17.20
CA ARG A 44 35.67 -32.13 17.09
C ARG A 44 35.09 -33.21 16.18
N ASP A 45 33.79 -33.21 15.99
CA ASP A 45 33.03 -34.11 15.10
C ASP A 45 33.10 -33.67 13.62
N GLY A 46 33.76 -32.55 13.33
CA GLY A 46 33.84 -31.98 11.99
C GLY A 46 32.70 -31.03 11.64
N HIS A 47 31.75 -30.75 12.55
CA HIS A 47 30.75 -29.71 12.32
C HIS A 47 31.38 -28.32 12.34
N VAL A 48 31.15 -27.57 11.28
CA VAL A 48 31.64 -26.19 11.12
C VAL A 48 30.46 -25.24 11.25
N THR A 49 30.55 -24.32 12.20
CA THR A 49 29.58 -23.24 12.39
C THR A 49 30.20 -21.93 11.95
N TRP A 50 29.55 -21.26 11.01
CA TRP A 50 29.92 -19.92 10.56
C TRP A 50 28.81 -18.94 10.90
N SER A 51 29.18 -17.80 11.47
CA SER A 51 28.26 -16.69 11.73
C SER A 51 28.87 -15.42 11.17
N GLN A 52 28.09 -14.69 10.37
CA GLN A 52 28.51 -13.44 9.75
C GLN A 52 27.35 -12.46 9.79
N ARG A 53 27.69 -11.17 9.89
CA ARG A 53 26.69 -10.10 9.82
C ARG A 53 26.67 -9.54 8.40
N ILE A 54 25.55 -9.72 7.72
CA ILE A 54 25.35 -9.20 6.36
C ILE A 54 24.16 -8.25 6.36
N HIS A 55 24.33 -7.13 5.67
CA HIS A 55 23.25 -6.18 5.41
C HIS A 55 22.74 -6.38 3.98
N TYR A 56 21.53 -6.94 3.85
CA TYR A 56 20.87 -7.11 2.56
C TYR A 56 19.94 -5.94 2.27
N THR A 57 19.97 -5.43 1.04
CA THR A 57 18.98 -4.48 0.55
C THR A 57 18.29 -5.07 -0.68
N PHE A 58 17.08 -5.59 -0.51
CA PHE A 58 16.35 -6.28 -1.57
C PHE A 58 15.04 -5.56 -1.92
N PRO A 59 14.56 -5.65 -3.17
CA PRO A 59 13.29 -5.06 -3.57
C PRO A 59 12.13 -5.85 -2.97
N CYS A 60 11.16 -5.15 -2.40
CA CYS A 60 9.86 -5.73 -2.05
C CYS A 60 8.79 -5.14 -2.97
N LEU A 61 8.20 -6.00 -3.82
CA LEU A 61 7.10 -5.61 -4.68
C LEU A 61 5.81 -5.56 -3.83
N MET A 62 5.25 -4.37 -3.68
CA MET A 62 4.03 -4.13 -2.92
C MET A 62 2.85 -4.01 -3.87
N ASP A 63 1.72 -4.62 -3.51
CA ASP A 63 0.45 -4.35 -4.17
C ASP A 63 -0.28 -3.21 -3.46
N LEU A 64 -0.40 -2.06 -4.13
CA LEU A 64 -1.02 -0.85 -3.55
C LEU A 64 -2.52 -0.75 -3.80
N SER A 65 -3.16 -1.79 -4.36
CA SER A 65 -4.61 -1.84 -4.63
C SER A 65 -5.44 -1.48 -3.38
N SER A 66 -5.07 -2.03 -2.24
CA SER A 66 -5.76 -1.88 -0.95
C SER A 66 -5.11 -0.86 -0.03
N TYR A 67 -4.20 -0.01 -0.53
CA TYR A 67 -3.57 1.03 0.29
C TYR A 67 -4.63 1.96 0.93
N PRO A 68 -4.57 2.23 2.25
CA PRO A 68 -3.49 1.92 3.20
C PRO A 68 -3.69 0.65 4.05
N LEU A 69 -4.74 -0.13 3.82
CA LEU A 69 -5.15 -1.27 4.67
C LEU A 69 -4.55 -2.61 4.25
N GLY A 70 -3.76 -2.64 3.18
CA GLY A 70 -3.24 -3.86 2.59
C GLY A 70 -2.10 -4.51 3.38
N ALA A 71 -1.98 -5.83 3.25
CA ALA A 71 -0.80 -6.59 3.66
C ALA A 71 0.16 -6.76 2.48
N HIS A 72 1.47 -6.76 2.76
CA HIS A 72 2.49 -6.99 1.75
C HIS A 72 3.41 -8.13 2.19
N THR A 73 3.72 -9.02 1.25
CA THR A 73 4.65 -10.13 1.48
C THR A 73 5.95 -9.87 0.75
N CYS A 74 7.03 -9.70 1.51
CA CYS A 74 8.37 -9.50 0.98
C CYS A 74 9.16 -10.80 1.02
N PHE A 75 9.96 -11.07 -0.01
CA PHE A 75 10.74 -12.30 -0.13
C PHE A 75 12.23 -11.99 -0.16
N LEU A 76 12.97 -12.52 0.82
CA LEU A 76 14.43 -12.65 0.74
C LEU A 76 14.75 -14.07 0.26
N ARG A 77 15.42 -14.18 -0.89
CA ARG A 77 15.81 -15.48 -1.47
C ARG A 77 17.32 -15.60 -1.47
N LEU A 78 17.81 -16.68 -0.88
CA LEU A 78 19.23 -17.01 -0.80
C LEU A 78 19.51 -18.22 -1.67
N ASN A 79 20.38 -18.07 -2.66
CA ASN A 79 20.73 -19.11 -3.62
C ASN A 79 22.26 -19.22 -3.74
N SER A 80 22.74 -20.41 -4.12
CA SER A 80 24.11 -20.60 -4.58
C SER A 80 24.22 -20.21 -6.06
N LEU A 81 25.34 -19.59 -6.45
CA LEU A 81 25.62 -19.23 -7.84
C LEU A 81 26.56 -20.24 -8.51
N GLY A 82 27.42 -20.88 -7.73
CA GLY A 82 28.47 -21.77 -8.20
C GLY A 82 28.17 -23.27 -8.12
N TYR A 83 27.15 -23.67 -7.36
CA TYR A 83 26.81 -25.08 -7.15
C TYR A 83 25.40 -25.42 -7.63
N GLU A 84 25.26 -26.60 -8.21
CA GLU A 84 23.93 -27.15 -8.53
C GLU A 84 23.27 -27.74 -7.27
N SER A 85 21.95 -27.94 -7.30
CA SER A 85 21.20 -28.62 -6.24
C SER A 85 21.67 -30.06 -5.96
N SER A 86 22.42 -30.68 -6.87
CA SER A 86 23.05 -31.99 -6.68
C SER A 86 24.33 -31.93 -5.82
N GLU A 87 24.98 -30.76 -5.76
CA GLU A 87 26.25 -30.54 -5.07
C GLU A 87 26.07 -29.82 -3.74
N LEU A 88 25.10 -28.90 -3.66
CA LEU A 88 24.81 -28.11 -2.47
C LEU A 88 23.30 -28.05 -2.21
N ASP A 89 22.89 -28.61 -1.07
CA ASP A 89 21.50 -28.61 -0.63
C ASP A 89 21.31 -27.78 0.67
N PRO A 90 21.01 -26.48 0.56
CA PRO A 90 20.78 -25.64 1.73
C PRO A 90 19.44 -25.98 2.40
N ASN A 91 19.47 -26.08 3.74
CA ASN A 91 18.31 -26.37 4.56
C ASN A 91 18.22 -25.39 5.73
N TRP A 92 17.00 -25.00 6.10
CA TRP A 92 16.74 -24.17 7.28
C TRP A 92 16.99 -24.99 8.56
N TYR A 93 17.58 -24.36 9.57
CA TYR A 93 17.90 -25.03 10.84
C TYR A 93 16.68 -25.03 11.77
N GLY A 94 15.93 -26.14 11.75
CA GLY A 94 14.75 -26.35 12.61
C GLY A 94 13.55 -25.46 12.26
N ASP A 95 12.52 -25.50 13.10
CA ASP A 95 11.25 -24.79 12.86
C ASP A 95 11.34 -23.27 13.14
N ALA A 96 12.30 -22.84 13.96
CA ALA A 96 12.56 -21.44 14.32
C ALA A 96 13.85 -20.92 13.69
N ALA A 97 14.02 -21.12 12.38
CA ALA A 97 15.25 -20.81 11.68
C ALA A 97 15.54 -19.29 11.55
N VAL A 98 14.55 -18.44 11.84
CA VAL A 98 14.68 -16.98 11.79
C VAL A 98 14.31 -16.42 13.15
N ASP A 99 15.26 -15.74 13.79
CA ASP A 99 15.01 -14.95 14.99
C ASP A 99 14.64 -13.51 14.57
N TYR A 100 13.48 -13.05 15.03
CA TYR A 100 12.89 -11.74 14.71
C TYR A 100 12.46 -10.99 15.98
N SER A 101 13.09 -11.25 17.13
CA SER A 101 12.80 -10.53 18.38
C SER A 101 13.13 -9.04 18.33
N GLU A 102 14.14 -8.65 17.54
CA GLU A 102 14.61 -7.27 17.38
C GLU A 102 14.30 -6.71 15.99
N VAL A 103 13.01 -6.57 15.66
CA VAL A 103 12.57 -5.99 14.38
C VAL A 103 12.21 -4.52 14.55
N ILE A 104 12.78 -3.68 13.71
CA ILE A 104 12.44 -2.26 13.59
C ILE A 104 11.72 -2.06 12.27
N MET A 105 10.41 -1.81 12.33
CA MET A 105 9.60 -1.50 11.16
C MET A 105 9.52 0.01 10.92
N SER A 106 9.26 0.39 9.67
CA SER A 106 8.93 1.79 9.33
C SER A 106 7.58 2.18 9.92
N HIS A 107 7.36 3.48 10.14
CA HIS A 107 6.09 4.00 10.65
C HIS A 107 4.92 3.54 9.77
N GLY A 108 3.87 3.02 10.41
CA GLY A 108 2.67 2.53 9.73
C GLY A 108 2.74 1.08 9.23
N TYR A 109 3.86 0.38 9.46
CA TYR A 109 3.98 -1.05 9.18
C TYR A 109 4.18 -1.86 10.46
N GLU A 110 3.59 -3.05 10.47
CA GLU A 110 3.76 -4.04 11.52
C GLU A 110 4.15 -5.39 10.86
N LEU A 111 5.01 -6.15 11.53
CA LEU A 111 5.40 -7.47 11.05
C LEU A 111 4.33 -8.49 11.49
N CYS A 112 3.54 -8.99 10.53
CA CYS A 112 2.49 -9.96 10.82
C CYS A 112 3.04 -11.38 11.02
N GLU A 113 3.86 -11.87 10.09
CA GLU A 113 4.31 -13.26 10.07
C GLU A 113 5.62 -13.41 9.27
N VAL A 114 6.47 -14.34 9.70
CA VAL A 114 7.68 -14.75 8.97
C VAL A 114 7.56 -16.22 8.61
N LYS A 115 7.67 -16.53 7.33
CA LYS A 115 7.66 -17.91 6.81
C LYS A 115 8.97 -18.24 6.13
N THR A 116 9.46 -19.45 6.36
CA THR A 116 10.60 -20.02 5.65
C THR A 116 10.12 -21.09 4.69
N GLU A 117 10.60 -21.05 3.45
CA GLU A 117 10.30 -22.05 2.44
C GLU A 117 11.61 -22.48 1.77
N LYS A 118 11.67 -23.74 1.35
CA LYS A 118 12.74 -24.26 0.48
C LYS A 118 12.15 -24.52 -0.90
N LYS A 119 12.76 -23.94 -1.94
CA LYS A 119 12.35 -24.15 -3.33
C LYS A 119 13.56 -24.54 -4.16
N THR A 120 13.43 -25.61 -4.92
CA THR A 120 14.43 -26.01 -5.92
C THR A 120 14.08 -25.35 -7.24
N ALA A 121 14.95 -24.46 -7.72
CA ALA A 121 14.80 -23.80 -9.00
C ALA A 121 15.79 -24.39 -10.00
N ASN A 122 15.28 -25.04 -11.05
CA ASN A 122 16.11 -25.49 -12.15
C ASN A 122 16.35 -24.30 -13.08
N PHE A 123 17.52 -23.66 -12.97
CA PHE A 123 17.90 -22.54 -13.83
C PHE A 123 18.34 -23.09 -15.20
N PHE A 124 17.38 -23.27 -16.11
CA PHE A 124 17.70 -23.60 -17.50
C PHE A 124 18.34 -22.37 -18.16
N HIS A 125 19.66 -22.38 -18.35
CA HIS A 125 20.38 -21.42 -19.19
C HIS A 125 20.07 -21.67 -20.68
N THR A 126 18.82 -21.48 -21.10
CA THR A 126 18.46 -21.44 -22.52
C THR A 126 18.69 -20.02 -23.04
N THR A 127 19.47 -19.89 -24.10
CA THR A 127 19.76 -18.64 -24.85
C THR A 127 18.49 -17.89 -25.31
N SER A 128 17.34 -18.55 -25.33
CA SER A 128 16.01 -17.97 -25.58
C SER A 128 15.44 -17.15 -24.40
N ALA A 129 15.89 -17.38 -23.17
CA ALA A 129 15.39 -16.68 -21.98
C ALA A 129 15.72 -15.18 -21.99
N ARG A 130 16.85 -14.77 -22.56
CA ARG A 130 17.22 -13.35 -22.70
C ARG A 130 16.34 -12.61 -23.71
N VAL A 131 15.95 -13.29 -24.80
CA VAL A 131 15.01 -12.74 -25.79
C VAL A 131 13.61 -12.66 -25.19
N MET A 132 13.19 -13.68 -24.45
CA MET A 132 11.91 -13.68 -23.76
C MET A 132 11.86 -12.62 -22.66
N LEU A 133 12.93 -12.41 -21.88
CA LEU A 133 13.05 -11.35 -20.87
C LEU A 133 13.04 -9.95 -21.49
N CYS A 134 13.67 -9.75 -22.65
CA CYS A 134 13.59 -8.50 -23.40
C CYS A 134 12.18 -8.23 -23.92
N MET A 135 11.51 -9.25 -24.48
CA MET A 135 10.12 -9.13 -24.95
C MET A 135 9.16 -8.92 -23.78
N MET A 136 9.34 -9.63 -22.66
CA MET A 136 8.54 -9.43 -21.45
C MET A 136 8.79 -8.04 -20.87
N SER A 137 10.04 -7.58 -20.78
CA SER A 137 10.35 -6.21 -20.31
C SER A 137 9.79 -5.12 -21.22
N LEU A 138 9.77 -5.33 -22.55
CA LEU A 138 9.11 -4.42 -23.49
C LEU A 138 7.59 -4.40 -23.28
N MET A 139 6.97 -5.56 -23.07
CA MET A 139 5.53 -5.68 -22.80
C MET A 139 5.17 -5.11 -21.43
N THR A 140 5.98 -5.34 -20.40
CA THR A 140 5.81 -4.75 -19.07
C THR A 140 6.02 -3.24 -19.14
N ALA A 141 7.02 -2.73 -19.85
CA ALA A 141 7.22 -1.29 -20.05
C ALA A 141 6.06 -0.63 -20.84
N ALA A 142 5.47 -1.34 -21.80
CA ALA A 142 4.28 -0.89 -22.52
C ALA A 142 3.00 -0.96 -21.67
N VAL A 143 2.96 -1.84 -20.66
CA VAL A 143 1.86 -1.97 -19.68
C VAL A 143 2.07 -1.05 -18.46
N ILE A 144 3.29 -0.56 -18.22
CA ILE A 144 3.60 0.48 -17.23
C ILE A 144 3.16 1.84 -17.79
N HIS A 145 1.86 2.00 -18.04
CA HIS A 145 1.21 3.29 -18.04
C HIS A 145 0.11 3.22 -16.99
N GLU A 146 0.42 3.80 -15.83
CA GLU A 146 -0.41 3.89 -14.64
C GLU A 146 -0.84 2.54 -14.07
N SER A 147 -0.49 2.29 -12.81
CA SER A 147 -1.31 1.45 -11.96
C SER A 147 -2.74 1.98 -12.00
N THR A 148 -3.57 1.50 -12.92
CA THR A 148 -5.01 1.78 -13.00
C THR A 148 -5.77 1.03 -11.90
N TYR A 149 -5.08 0.69 -10.81
CA TYR A 149 -5.73 0.33 -9.58
C TYR A 149 -6.12 1.65 -8.92
N ASN A 150 -7.40 1.98 -9.00
CA ASN A 150 -7.98 3.00 -8.14
C ASN A 150 -7.67 2.56 -6.71
N LYS A 151 -6.75 3.26 -6.04
CA LYS A 151 -6.39 2.93 -4.67
C LYS A 151 -7.63 3.05 -3.81
N ALA A 152 -7.77 2.23 -2.77
CA ALA A 152 -8.92 2.33 -1.86
C ALA A 152 -9.16 3.76 -1.36
N ILE A 153 -8.08 4.51 -1.08
CA ILE A 153 -8.15 5.92 -0.69
C ILE A 153 -8.65 6.86 -1.80
N GLU A 154 -8.31 6.60 -3.07
CA GLU A 154 -8.75 7.41 -4.21
C GLU A 154 -10.25 7.22 -4.44
N VAL A 155 -10.75 5.99 -4.30
CA VAL A 155 -12.19 5.69 -4.37
C VAL A 155 -12.95 6.38 -3.23
N PHE A 156 -12.43 6.31 -2.00
CA PHE A 156 -13.04 6.97 -0.85
C PHE A 156 -13.09 8.48 -1.03
N THR A 157 -11.96 9.08 -1.40
CA THR A 157 -11.82 10.53 -1.58
C THR A 157 -12.68 11.02 -2.74
N GLY A 158 -12.67 10.34 -3.88
CA GLY A 158 -13.50 10.69 -5.05
C GLY A 158 -14.99 10.61 -4.75
N THR A 159 -15.42 9.61 -3.99
CA THR A 159 -16.83 9.50 -3.57
C THR A 159 -17.21 10.63 -2.63
N CYS A 160 -16.41 10.90 -1.59
CA CYS A 160 -16.67 12.00 -0.66
C CYS A 160 -16.74 13.36 -1.39
N LEU A 161 -15.84 13.62 -2.33
CA LEU A 161 -15.84 14.84 -3.15
C LEU A 161 -17.09 14.94 -4.02
N THR A 162 -17.59 13.83 -4.55
CA THR A 162 -18.84 13.80 -5.32
C THR A 162 -20.03 14.17 -4.44
N PHE A 163 -20.13 13.63 -3.22
CA PHE A 163 -21.20 13.99 -2.28
C PHE A 163 -21.16 15.48 -1.91
N ILE A 164 -19.97 16.04 -1.66
CA ILE A 164 -19.78 17.46 -1.39
C ILE A 164 -20.22 18.30 -2.60
N PHE A 165 -19.79 17.91 -3.81
CA PHE A 165 -20.16 18.61 -5.03
C PHE A 165 -21.67 18.64 -5.24
N VAL A 166 -22.35 17.49 -5.10
CA VAL A 166 -23.81 17.43 -5.26
C VAL A 166 -24.53 18.29 -4.20
N ALA A 167 -24.06 18.30 -2.96
CA ALA A 167 -24.59 19.20 -1.93
C ALA A 167 -24.38 20.69 -2.27
N THR A 168 -23.22 21.06 -2.82
CA THR A 168 -22.99 22.45 -3.28
C THR A 168 -23.89 22.84 -4.45
N VAL A 169 -24.13 21.93 -5.41
CA VAL A 169 -25.05 22.17 -6.52
C VAL A 169 -26.48 22.37 -6.02
N GLU A 170 -26.92 21.56 -5.06
CA GLU A 170 -28.25 21.68 -4.46
C GLU A 170 -28.43 23.02 -3.75
N THR A 171 -27.47 23.41 -2.89
CA THR A 171 -27.54 24.69 -2.18
C THR A 171 -27.58 25.89 -3.13
N VAL A 172 -26.77 25.86 -4.20
CA VAL A 172 -26.81 26.89 -5.25
C VAL A 172 -28.14 26.87 -6.00
N MET A 173 -28.67 25.68 -6.32
CA MET A 173 -29.96 25.53 -6.98
C MET A 173 -31.09 26.12 -6.13
N MET A 174 -31.11 25.86 -4.82
CA MET A 174 -32.11 26.43 -3.91
C MET A 174 -32.00 27.96 -3.83
N ASP A 175 -30.78 28.50 -3.76
CA ASP A 175 -30.58 29.94 -3.72
C ASP A 175 -31.06 30.61 -5.03
N VAL A 176 -30.68 30.05 -6.18
CA VAL A 176 -31.09 30.52 -7.51
C VAL A 176 -32.62 30.49 -7.66
N LEU A 177 -33.27 29.38 -7.29
CA LEU A 177 -34.74 29.26 -7.31
C LEU A 177 -35.40 30.29 -6.38
N SER A 178 -34.83 30.50 -5.18
CA SER A 178 -35.33 31.50 -4.23
C SER A 178 -35.21 32.93 -4.77
N HIS A 179 -34.12 33.23 -5.49
CA HIS A 179 -33.83 34.55 -6.03
C HIS A 179 -34.71 34.87 -7.25
N PHE A 180 -34.91 33.91 -8.15
CA PHE A 180 -35.86 34.07 -9.27
C PHE A 180 -37.29 34.34 -8.75
N HIS A 181 -37.69 33.68 -7.67
CA HIS A 181 -38.98 33.92 -7.05
C HIS A 181 -39.08 35.31 -6.38
N ALA A 182 -38.01 35.78 -5.74
CA ALA A 182 -37.96 37.14 -5.17
C ALA A 182 -38.09 38.22 -6.26
N LYS A 183 -37.46 38.01 -7.43
CA LYS A 183 -37.52 38.95 -8.56
C LYS A 183 -38.90 39.01 -9.22
N GLY A 184 -39.63 37.88 -9.24
CA GLY A 184 -41.02 37.82 -9.71
C GLY A 184 -42.03 38.59 -8.84
N ARG A 185 -41.68 38.92 -7.58
CA ARG A 185 -42.52 39.74 -6.69
C ARG A 185 -42.24 41.25 -6.79
N HIS A 186 -41.16 41.68 -7.45
CA HIS A 186 -40.73 43.09 -7.52
C HIS A 186 -41.23 43.83 -8.79
N SER A 187 -42.43 43.51 -9.29
CA SER A 187 -43.19 44.38 -10.20
C SER A 187 -44.36 45.08 -9.49
N ALA A 188 -44.17 45.45 -8.23
CA ALA A 188 -45.06 46.35 -7.49
C ALA A 188 -44.25 47.24 -6.53
N SER A 189 -43.91 48.43 -7.03
CA SER A 189 -43.50 49.70 -6.38
C SER A 189 -42.42 49.74 -5.26
N PRO A 190 -41.53 50.76 -5.24
CA PRO A 190 -40.40 50.85 -4.31
C PRO A 190 -40.70 51.72 -3.09
N HIS A 191 -40.43 51.28 -1.86
CA HIS A 191 -40.06 52.18 -0.76
C HIS A 191 -39.18 51.48 0.29
N THR A 192 -37.91 51.88 0.29
CA THR A 192 -36.96 52.04 1.42
C THR A 192 -37.27 51.37 2.76
N SER A 193 -36.39 50.44 3.18
CA SER A 193 -35.65 50.47 4.46
C SER A 193 -34.61 49.35 4.51
N PHE A 194 -33.39 49.73 4.88
CA PHE A 194 -32.22 48.87 5.07
C PHE A 194 -32.34 48.15 6.41
N ALA A 195 -32.53 46.82 6.40
CA ALA A 195 -32.41 45.97 7.58
C ALA A 195 -31.63 44.70 7.20
N LEU A 196 -30.50 44.49 7.89
CA LEU A 196 -29.74 43.24 7.87
C LEU A 196 -30.57 42.16 8.56
N GLU A 197 -31.36 41.42 7.79
CA GLU A 197 -32.16 40.31 8.30
C GLU A 197 -31.45 38.99 8.01
N VAL A 198 -31.02 38.31 9.07
CA VAL A 198 -30.54 36.93 9.05
C VAL A 198 -31.63 36.09 8.41
N ARG A 199 -31.39 35.60 7.19
CA ARG A 199 -32.36 34.86 6.36
C ARG A 199 -32.59 33.46 6.91
N GLY A 200 -33.24 33.38 8.07
CA GLY A 200 -33.96 32.20 8.54
C GLY A 200 -35.27 32.12 7.76
N TYR A 201 -35.44 31.02 7.02
CA TYR A 201 -36.70 30.70 6.35
C TYR A 201 -37.84 30.60 7.39
N LYS A 202 -38.69 31.63 7.45
CA LYS A 202 -40.00 31.58 8.11
C LYS A 202 -41.06 31.50 7.02
N PRO A 203 -41.93 30.48 7.00
CA PRO A 203 -43.04 30.45 6.05
C PRO A 203 -44.10 31.43 6.57
N ASP A 204 -44.34 32.49 5.80
CA ASP A 204 -45.44 33.42 6.08
C ASP A 204 -46.75 32.80 5.57
N LEU A 205 -47.71 32.61 6.48
CA LEU A 205 -49.02 32.01 6.22
C LEU A 205 -50.01 33.12 5.84
N THR A 206 -49.87 33.71 4.66
CA THR A 206 -51.00 34.38 3.99
C THR A 206 -50.90 34.20 2.46
N GLU A 207 -52.05 33.95 1.87
CA GLU A 207 -52.32 33.23 0.62
C GLU A 207 -52.16 34.08 -0.65
N GLU A 208 -51.57 33.52 -1.71
CA GLU A 208 -51.89 33.84 -3.11
C GLU A 208 -51.67 32.59 -3.98
N ARG A 209 -52.70 32.23 -4.75
CA ARG A 209 -53.07 30.87 -5.22
C ARG A 209 -52.24 30.29 -6.37
N GLY A 210 -51.12 30.94 -6.73
CA GLY A 210 -50.22 30.53 -7.82
C GLY A 210 -48.79 30.13 -7.40
N GLY A 211 -48.36 30.45 -6.17
CA GLY A 211 -47.00 30.17 -5.65
C GLY A 211 -46.88 28.93 -4.75
N SER A 212 -48.01 28.28 -4.46
CA SER A 212 -48.14 27.22 -3.44
C SER A 212 -47.37 25.93 -3.77
N GLN A 213 -47.42 25.47 -5.03
CA GLN A 213 -46.79 24.21 -5.41
C GLN A 213 -45.25 24.28 -5.43
N ILE A 214 -44.67 25.41 -5.83
CA ILE A 214 -43.21 25.58 -5.95
C ILE A 214 -42.55 25.70 -4.57
N SER A 215 -43.20 26.39 -3.62
CA SER A 215 -42.69 26.48 -2.24
C SER A 215 -42.76 25.14 -1.50
N MET A 216 -43.81 24.34 -1.73
CA MET A 216 -43.90 22.99 -1.17
C MET A 216 -42.88 22.04 -1.80
N ALA A 217 -42.60 22.17 -3.10
CA ALA A 217 -41.59 21.37 -3.77
C ALA A 217 -40.17 21.64 -3.22
N ALA A 218 -39.79 22.91 -3.01
CA ALA A 218 -38.50 23.27 -2.43
C ALA A 218 -38.32 22.73 -0.99
N LEU A 219 -39.35 22.88 -0.16
CA LEU A 219 -39.36 22.35 1.22
C LEU A 219 -39.30 20.81 1.26
N TRP A 220 -40.00 20.15 0.36
CA TRP A 220 -39.99 18.69 0.26
C TRP A 220 -38.62 18.20 -0.19
N LEU A 221 -38.02 18.88 -1.16
CA LEU A 221 -36.71 18.56 -1.69
C LEU A 221 -35.61 18.72 -0.63
N ASP A 222 -35.60 19.82 0.12
CA ASP A 222 -34.69 20.02 1.28
C ASP A 222 -34.85 18.90 2.33
N ARG A 223 -36.09 18.48 2.59
CA ARG A 223 -36.39 17.42 3.56
C ARG A 223 -35.93 16.04 3.09
N CYS A 224 -36.03 15.78 1.79
CA CYS A 224 -35.52 14.55 1.17
C CYS A 224 -33.99 14.49 1.25
N PHE A 225 -33.29 15.56 0.88
CA PHE A 225 -31.83 15.60 0.88
C PHE A 225 -31.22 15.49 2.28
N ARG A 226 -31.85 16.08 3.31
CA ARG A 226 -31.47 15.92 4.72
C ARG A 226 -31.43 14.47 5.21
N VAL A 227 -32.22 13.58 4.60
CA VAL A 227 -32.25 12.15 4.94
C VAL A 227 -31.41 11.33 3.96
N LEU A 228 -31.45 11.68 2.67
CA LEU A 228 -30.80 10.94 1.60
C LEU A 228 -29.27 10.99 1.69
N TYR A 229 -28.65 12.15 1.98
CA TYR A 229 -27.19 12.22 2.04
C TYR A 229 -26.60 11.43 3.21
N PRO A 230 -27.08 11.57 4.47
CA PRO A 230 -26.54 10.78 5.56
C PRO A 230 -26.77 9.29 5.35
N ALA A 231 -27.96 8.89 4.86
CA ALA A 231 -28.25 7.49 4.56
C ALA A 231 -27.36 6.93 3.44
N GLY A 232 -27.15 7.69 2.37
CA GLY A 232 -26.28 7.32 1.26
C GLY A 232 -24.82 7.19 1.68
N PHE A 233 -24.33 8.12 2.52
CA PHE A 233 -22.96 8.06 3.05
C PHE A 233 -22.76 6.86 4.00
N ILE A 234 -23.74 6.55 4.85
CA ILE A 234 -23.71 5.37 5.71
C ILE A 234 -23.67 4.08 4.87
N ALA A 235 -24.53 3.98 3.84
CA ALA A 235 -24.55 2.84 2.94
C ALA A 235 -23.21 2.69 2.20
N PHE A 236 -22.64 3.78 1.70
CA PHE A 236 -21.31 3.78 1.08
C PHE A 236 -20.24 3.28 2.05
N ASN A 237 -20.20 3.80 3.28
CA ASN A 237 -19.22 3.34 4.28
C ASN A 237 -19.38 1.85 4.57
N ALA A 238 -20.61 1.36 4.74
CA ALA A 238 -20.86 -0.06 4.97
C ALA A 238 -20.30 -0.93 3.84
N VAL A 239 -20.56 -0.56 2.57
CA VAL A 239 -20.04 -1.27 1.40
C VAL A 239 -18.52 -1.16 1.30
N TYR A 240 -17.98 0.05 1.46
CA TYR A 240 -16.56 0.34 1.36
C TYR A 240 -15.74 -0.50 2.36
N TRP A 241 -16.15 -0.50 3.63
CA TRP A 241 -15.45 -1.25 4.67
C TRP A 241 -15.60 -2.75 4.51
N VAL A 242 -16.71 -3.26 4.00
CA VAL A 242 -16.85 -4.71 3.69
C VAL A 242 -15.91 -5.11 2.56
N MET A 243 -15.82 -4.32 1.50
CA MET A 243 -14.99 -4.64 0.34
C MET A 243 -13.48 -4.55 0.64
N TYR A 244 -13.04 -3.46 1.27
CA TYR A 244 -11.60 -3.20 1.47
C TYR A 244 -11.00 -3.76 2.76
N LYS A 245 -11.82 -4.27 3.68
CA LYS A 245 -11.34 -5.01 4.87
C LYS A 245 -11.30 -6.52 4.66
N SER A 246 -12.07 -7.04 3.71
CA SER A 246 -12.18 -8.48 3.44
C SER A 246 -11.18 -9.00 2.39
N SER A 247 -10.43 -8.12 1.74
CA SER A 247 -9.34 -8.43 0.80
C SER A 247 -8.00 -8.18 1.44
#